data_AF-A0A6I3LGU3-F1
#
_entry.id   AF-A0A6I3LGU3-F1
#
_cell.length_a   1.000
_cell.length_b   1.000
_cell.length_c   1.000
_cell.angle_alpha   90.00
_cell.angle_beta   90.00
_cell.angle_gamma   90.00
#
_symmetry.space_group_name_H-M   'P 1'
#
loop_
_entity.id
_entity.type
_entity.pdbx_description
1 polymer ?
#
loop_
_entity_poly.entity_id
_entity_poly.type
_entity_poly.pdbx_seq_one_letter_code
_entity_poly.pdbx_strand_id
1 'polypeptide(L)'
;MMRNLLFLLLFSAMILTSCEKKGEPSPVGELYSAEQILNLPKDKSLDGKLIQVEGYISFCSKRPLRMNSKNKITITTEQYCQGTKLIDANIFMSSASVSYKPGGETPRNYISVTDINKVTADSMVFILDDYSEDSNEKFMISGKLLFDGSGYSLEELTFIKAAAKQ
;
A
#
# COMPACT_ATOMS: atom_id res chain seq x y z
N MET A 1 23.73 -34.74 50.55
CA MET A 1 23.20 -33.40 50.19
C MET A 1 23.64 -33.04 48.77
N MET A 2 23.03 -33.63 47.74
CA MET A 2 23.32 -33.31 46.32
C MET A 2 22.08 -33.63 45.48
N ARG A 3 20.98 -32.92 45.74
CA ARG A 3 19.75 -32.91 44.94
C ARG A 3 19.21 -31.51 45.15
N ASN A 4 19.45 -30.60 44.21
CA ASN A 4 18.75 -29.30 44.03
C ASN A 4 19.54 -28.31 43.15
N LEU A 5 20.70 -28.67 42.60
CA LEU A 5 21.47 -27.77 41.72
C LEU A 5 21.31 -28.07 40.22
N LEU A 6 20.39 -28.96 39.83
CA LEU A 6 20.18 -29.36 38.43
C LEU A 6 18.81 -28.93 37.87
N PHE A 7 18.05 -28.10 38.60
CA PHE A 7 16.71 -27.66 38.20
C PHE A 7 16.64 -26.21 37.72
N LEU A 8 17.75 -25.45 37.77
CA LEU A 8 17.78 -24.03 37.42
C LEU A 8 18.39 -23.71 36.04
N LEU A 9 18.91 -24.70 35.32
CA LEU A 9 19.54 -24.52 34.00
C LEU A 9 18.60 -24.80 32.80
N LEU A 10 17.33 -25.12 33.04
CA LEU A 10 16.38 -25.54 31.99
C LEU A 10 15.37 -24.47 31.56
N PHE A 11 15.39 -23.27 32.16
CA PHE A 11 14.40 -22.22 31.86
C PHE A 11 14.93 -21.03 31.03
N SER A 12 16.18 -21.07 30.57
CA SER A 12 16.82 -19.95 29.86
C SER A 12 16.80 -20.05 28.32
N ALA A 13 16.15 -21.06 27.74
CA ALA A 13 16.32 -21.38 26.31
C ALA A 13 15.07 -21.21 25.43
N MET A 14 14.06 -20.44 25.84
CA MET A 14 12.88 -20.16 25.01
C MET A 14 12.54 -18.68 24.91
N ILE A 15 13.54 -17.85 24.61
CA ILE A 15 13.28 -16.58 23.90
C ILE A 15 13.71 -16.81 22.46
N LEU A 16 12.96 -17.66 21.74
CA LEU A 16 12.93 -17.58 20.29
C LEU A 16 12.22 -16.27 19.99
N THR A 17 12.98 -15.19 19.86
CA THR A 17 12.51 -13.97 19.24
C THR A 17 11.92 -14.38 17.88
N SER A 18 10.61 -14.27 17.74
CA SER A 18 9.95 -14.46 16.46
C SER A 18 10.43 -13.32 15.55
N CYS A 19 11.52 -13.55 14.84
CA CYS A 19 12.07 -12.61 13.90
C CYS A 19 11.10 -12.57 12.72
N GLU A 20 10.26 -11.53 12.65
CA GLU A 20 9.49 -11.24 11.46
C GLU A 20 10.46 -11.03 10.29
N LYS A 21 10.16 -11.64 9.15
CA LYS A 21 11.00 -11.52 7.96
C LYS A 21 10.44 -10.41 7.09
N LYS A 22 11.27 -9.43 6.74
CA LYS A 22 10.96 -8.50 5.66
C LYS A 22 10.98 -9.28 4.34
N GLY A 23 9.89 -9.21 3.57
CA GLY A 23 9.83 -9.70 2.19
C GLY A 23 10.69 -8.87 1.23
N GLU A 24 11.06 -9.47 0.08
CA GLU A 24 11.83 -8.84 -1.01
C GLU A 24 11.09 -7.65 -1.62
N PRO A 25 11.75 -6.57 -2.09
CA PRO A 25 11.06 -5.41 -2.69
C PRO A 25 10.08 -5.76 -3.81
N SER A 26 8.99 -5.00 -3.94
CA SER A 26 8.01 -5.25 -5.00
C SER A 26 8.52 -4.78 -6.37
N PRO A 27 8.10 -5.43 -7.47
CA PRO A 27 8.49 -5.00 -8.81
C PRO A 27 7.93 -3.59 -9.11
N VAL A 28 8.75 -2.78 -9.77
CA VAL A 28 8.41 -1.41 -10.16
C VAL A 28 8.24 -1.34 -11.67
N GLY A 29 7.14 -0.74 -12.12
CA GLY A 29 6.81 -0.56 -13.53
C GLY A 29 7.52 0.60 -14.21
N GLU A 30 7.27 0.74 -15.50
CA GLU A 30 7.73 1.88 -16.31
C GLU A 30 7.04 3.17 -15.85
N LEU A 31 7.81 4.24 -15.64
CA LEU A 31 7.26 5.55 -15.28
C LEU A 31 6.48 6.16 -16.44
N TYR A 32 5.19 6.39 -16.23
CA TYR A 32 4.31 7.08 -17.15
C TYR A 32 4.08 8.52 -16.67
N SER A 33 4.22 9.48 -17.59
CA SER A 33 3.87 10.88 -17.35
C SER A 33 2.37 11.06 -17.22
N ALA A 34 1.93 12.17 -16.63
CA ALA A 34 0.52 12.54 -16.57
C ALA A 34 -0.14 12.54 -17.96
N GLU A 35 0.56 13.04 -18.98
CA GLU A 35 0.08 13.05 -20.36
C GLU A 35 -0.09 11.63 -20.93
N GLN A 36 0.86 10.73 -20.67
CA GLN A 36 0.76 9.33 -21.10
C GLN A 36 -0.42 8.61 -20.43
N ILE A 37 -0.68 8.91 -19.16
CA ILE A 37 -1.82 8.33 -18.42
C ILE A 37 -3.15 8.83 -18.97
N LEU A 38 -3.27 10.14 -19.21
CA LEU A 38 -4.49 10.74 -19.75
C LEU A 38 -4.80 10.29 -21.18
N ASN A 39 -3.79 9.84 -21.92
CA ASN A 39 -3.89 9.35 -23.29
C ASN A 39 -3.72 7.83 -23.40
N LEU A 40 -3.98 7.06 -22.33
CA LEU A 40 -4.03 5.60 -22.42
C LEU A 40 -5.06 5.16 -23.48
N PRO A 41 -4.75 4.09 -24.25
CA PRO A 41 -5.68 3.57 -25.24
C PRO A 41 -6.99 3.11 -24.58
N LYS A 42 -8.08 3.10 -25.35
CA LYS A 42 -9.40 2.63 -24.89
C LYS A 42 -9.68 1.19 -25.33
N ASP A 43 -8.65 0.37 -25.32
CA ASP A 43 -8.68 -1.05 -25.65
C ASP A 43 -7.79 -1.81 -24.67
N LYS A 44 -7.75 -3.14 -24.75
CA LYS A 44 -7.01 -4.03 -23.84
C LYS A 44 -5.51 -4.21 -24.15
N SER A 45 -4.92 -3.39 -25.03
CA SER A 45 -3.52 -3.58 -25.50
C SER A 45 -2.45 -3.48 -24.41
N LEU A 46 -2.73 -2.80 -23.31
CA LEU A 46 -1.83 -2.61 -22.17
C LEU A 46 -2.33 -3.36 -20.92
N ASP A 47 -3.32 -4.23 -21.05
CA ASP A 47 -3.83 -5.02 -19.92
C ASP A 47 -2.71 -5.88 -19.31
N GLY A 48 -2.58 -5.82 -17.98
CA GLY A 48 -1.51 -6.45 -17.21
C GLY A 48 -0.16 -5.71 -17.24
N LYS A 49 0.01 -4.64 -18.04
CA LYS A 49 1.27 -3.89 -18.07
C LYS A 49 1.52 -3.23 -16.72
N LEU A 50 2.69 -3.48 -16.15
CA LEU A 50 3.15 -2.84 -14.92
C LEU A 50 3.69 -1.45 -15.24
N ILE A 51 3.06 -0.43 -14.67
CA ILE A 51 3.47 0.98 -14.83
C ILE A 51 3.68 1.63 -13.46
N GLN A 52 4.23 2.84 -13.48
CA GLN A 52 4.38 3.70 -12.33
C GLN A 52 3.84 5.10 -12.63
N VAL A 53 3.15 5.69 -11.68
CA VAL A 53 2.54 7.03 -11.79
C VAL A 53 2.91 7.85 -10.56
N GLU A 54 3.33 9.10 -10.78
CA GLU A 54 3.52 10.06 -9.70
C GLU A 54 2.21 10.80 -9.41
N GLY A 55 1.72 10.77 -8.17
CA GLY A 55 0.48 11.46 -7.83
C GLY A 55 0.08 11.36 -6.35
N TYR A 56 -1.03 12.00 -6.02
CA TYR A 56 -1.64 11.97 -4.70
C TYR A 56 -2.80 10.98 -4.69
N ILE A 57 -2.88 10.18 -3.63
CA ILE A 57 -3.98 9.25 -3.43
C ILE A 57 -5.13 10.01 -2.78
N SER A 58 -6.26 10.07 -3.49
CA SER A 58 -7.43 10.83 -3.09
C SER A 58 -8.69 9.96 -3.07
N PHE A 59 -9.52 10.14 -2.04
CA PHE A 59 -10.78 9.41 -1.85
C PHE A 59 -11.96 10.29 -2.25
N CYS A 60 -12.11 10.51 -3.56
CA CYS A 60 -13.05 11.50 -4.09
C CYS A 60 -14.47 10.99 -4.28
N SER A 61 -14.66 9.68 -4.14
CA SER A 61 -15.97 9.06 -4.27
C SER A 61 -16.77 9.26 -2.99
N LYS A 62 -18.07 9.60 -3.13
CA LYS A 62 -19.02 9.58 -2.00
C LYS A 62 -19.39 8.17 -1.53
N ARG A 63 -18.85 7.12 -2.15
CA ARG A 63 -19.14 5.74 -1.74
C ARG A 63 -18.41 5.44 -0.43
N PRO A 64 -19.07 4.82 0.55
CA PRO A 64 -18.44 4.43 1.79
C PRO A 64 -17.32 3.42 1.51
N LEU A 65 -16.19 3.62 2.16
CA LEU A 65 -15.05 2.70 2.10
C LEU A 65 -15.35 1.47 2.93
N ARG A 66 -14.86 0.32 2.46
CA ARG A 66 -15.09 -0.98 3.05
C ARG A 66 -13.78 -1.55 3.56
N MET A 67 -13.69 -1.75 4.87
CA MET A 67 -12.52 -2.37 5.50
C MET A 67 -12.34 -3.82 5.05
N ASN A 68 -11.10 -4.31 5.05
CA ASN A 68 -10.73 -5.67 4.65
C ASN A 68 -11.19 -6.02 3.22
N SER A 69 -11.24 -5.03 2.34
CA SER A 69 -11.64 -5.21 0.95
C SER A 69 -10.92 -4.25 0.01
N LYS A 70 -10.96 -4.55 -1.30
CA LYS A 70 -10.46 -3.64 -2.33
C LYS A 70 -11.41 -2.45 -2.48
N ASN A 71 -10.88 -1.25 -2.34
CA ASN A 71 -11.57 0.02 -2.54
C ASN A 71 -11.02 0.73 -3.76
N LYS A 72 -11.90 1.36 -4.53
CA LYS A 72 -11.49 2.24 -5.63
C LYS A 72 -11.09 3.59 -5.05
N ILE A 73 -9.84 3.97 -5.30
CA ILE A 73 -9.26 5.27 -5.00
C ILE A 73 -8.92 5.99 -6.30
N THR A 74 -8.74 7.30 -6.24
CA THR A 74 -8.36 8.11 -7.39
C THR A 74 -6.96 8.66 -7.18
N ILE A 75 -6.12 8.56 -8.19
CA ILE A 75 -4.80 9.20 -8.21
C ILE A 75 -4.94 10.53 -8.95
N THR A 76 -4.54 11.61 -8.29
CA THR A 76 -4.68 12.99 -8.77
C THR A 76 -3.33 13.69 -8.83
N THR A 77 -3.23 14.75 -9.64
CA THR A 77 -2.01 15.58 -9.70
C THR A 77 -1.81 16.45 -8.45
N GLU A 78 -2.85 16.71 -7.67
CA GLU A 78 -2.85 17.53 -6.45
C GLU A 78 -3.61 16.83 -5.30
N GLN A 79 -3.39 17.28 -4.06
CA GLN A 79 -4.01 16.71 -2.86
C GLN A 79 -5.52 16.99 -2.77
N TYR A 80 -6.21 16.28 -1.88
CA TYR A 80 -7.60 16.56 -1.49
C TYR A 80 -8.60 16.58 -2.65
N CYS A 81 -8.46 15.65 -3.61
CA CYS A 81 -9.32 15.59 -4.79
C CYS A 81 -9.26 16.83 -5.70
N GLN A 82 -8.21 17.64 -5.57
CA GLN A 82 -7.94 18.75 -6.47
C GLN A 82 -7.10 18.28 -7.66
N GLY A 83 -6.93 19.18 -8.62
CA GLY A 83 -6.15 18.93 -9.83
C GLY A 83 -6.81 17.93 -10.79
N THR A 84 -5.98 17.39 -11.69
CA THR A 84 -6.42 16.47 -12.73
C THR A 84 -6.44 15.04 -12.22
N LYS A 85 -7.55 14.33 -12.46
CA LYS A 85 -7.62 12.87 -12.27
C LYS A 85 -6.70 12.18 -13.28
N LEU A 86 -5.72 11.45 -12.78
CA LEU A 86 -4.80 10.65 -13.61
C LEU A 86 -5.43 9.29 -13.89
N ILE A 87 -5.61 8.47 -12.86
CA ILE A 87 -6.11 7.10 -13.00
C ILE A 87 -6.80 6.66 -11.70
N ASP A 88 -7.77 5.74 -11.80
CA ASP A 88 -8.31 5.06 -10.62
C ASP A 88 -7.43 3.87 -10.25
N ALA A 89 -7.36 3.53 -8.97
CA ALA A 89 -6.63 2.36 -8.49
C ALA A 89 -7.47 1.57 -7.49
N ASN A 90 -7.30 0.25 -7.45
CA ASN A 90 -7.95 -0.62 -6.49
C ASN A 90 -6.94 -0.97 -5.40
N ILE A 91 -7.16 -0.45 -4.20
CA ILE A 91 -6.29 -0.69 -3.05
C ILE A 91 -6.99 -1.51 -1.98
N PHE A 92 -6.27 -2.45 -1.37
CA PHE A 92 -6.72 -3.11 -0.16
C PHE A 92 -6.58 -2.17 1.04
N MET A 93 -7.68 -1.92 1.74
CA MET A 93 -7.68 -1.15 2.99
C MET A 93 -7.83 -2.08 4.17
N SER A 94 -7.03 -1.84 5.21
CA SER A 94 -7.06 -2.67 6.41
C SER A 94 -7.22 -1.84 7.66
N SER A 95 -7.84 -2.43 8.69
CA SER A 95 -7.91 -1.79 10.00
C SER A 95 -6.51 -1.75 10.61
N ALA A 96 -6.19 -0.70 11.37
CA ALA A 96 -4.88 -0.56 12.03
C ALA A 96 -4.46 -1.79 12.87
N SER A 97 -5.41 -2.65 13.24
CA SER A 97 -5.21 -3.91 13.93
C SER A 97 -4.78 -5.10 13.07
N VAL A 98 -4.22 -4.90 11.85
CA VAL A 98 -3.58 -6.03 11.13
C VAL A 98 -2.53 -6.60 12.04
N SER A 99 -2.90 -7.73 12.63
CA SER A 99 -2.16 -8.32 13.71
C SER A 99 -0.91 -8.91 13.09
N TYR A 100 0.21 -8.24 13.30
CA TYR A 100 1.57 -8.76 13.23
C TYR A 100 1.53 -10.25 13.60
N LYS A 101 1.68 -11.11 12.59
CA LYS A 101 1.66 -12.56 12.80
C LYS A 101 3.09 -12.97 13.16
N PRO A 102 3.34 -13.45 14.40
CA PRO A 102 4.66 -13.94 14.75
C PRO A 102 5.09 -15.04 13.77
N GLY A 103 6.15 -14.80 13.01
CA GLY A 103 6.69 -15.74 12.02
C GLY A 103 6.18 -15.60 10.58
N GLY A 104 5.36 -14.59 10.27
CA GLY A 104 4.98 -14.22 8.90
C GLY A 104 5.81 -13.07 8.32
N GLU A 105 5.58 -12.76 7.04
CA GLU A 105 6.06 -11.51 6.45
C GLU A 105 5.24 -10.33 6.97
N THR A 106 5.93 -9.27 7.37
CA THR A 106 5.29 -8.01 7.72
C THR A 106 4.53 -7.49 6.50
N PRO A 107 3.24 -7.15 6.61
CA PRO A 107 2.49 -6.62 5.48
C PRO A 107 3.06 -5.24 5.05
N ARG A 108 2.96 -4.94 3.76
CA ARG A 108 3.35 -3.66 3.14
C ARG A 108 2.41 -3.33 1.98
N ASN A 109 2.54 -2.15 1.38
CA ASN A 109 1.72 -1.67 0.27
C ASN A 109 0.22 -1.64 0.57
N TYR A 110 -0.16 -1.18 1.76
CA TYR A 110 -1.55 -1.04 2.17
C TYR A 110 -1.81 0.29 2.88
N ILE A 111 -3.09 0.67 2.95
CA ILE A 111 -3.53 1.78 3.77
C ILE A 111 -4.07 1.24 5.08
N SER A 112 -3.47 1.69 6.17
CA SER A 112 -3.94 1.54 7.53
C SER A 112 -4.83 2.72 7.89
N VAL A 113 -6.00 2.46 8.48
CA VAL A 113 -6.90 3.50 8.97
C VAL A 113 -7.05 3.38 10.47
N THR A 114 -6.79 4.48 11.17
CA THR A 114 -6.85 4.55 12.64
C THR A 114 -8.29 4.61 13.16
N ASP A 115 -9.19 5.31 12.46
CA ASP A 115 -10.63 5.36 12.79
C ASP A 115 -11.49 4.95 11.59
N ILE A 116 -12.04 3.73 11.64
CA ILE A 116 -12.89 3.17 10.60
C ILE A 116 -14.19 3.97 10.37
N ASN A 117 -14.63 4.75 11.35
CA ASN A 117 -15.85 5.56 11.25
C ASN A 117 -15.59 6.96 10.67
N LYS A 118 -14.32 7.34 10.52
CA LYS A 118 -13.90 8.65 10.01
C LYS A 118 -12.70 8.51 9.09
N VAL A 119 -12.89 7.85 7.94
CA VAL A 119 -11.86 7.77 6.91
C VAL A 119 -11.71 9.12 6.21
N THR A 120 -10.86 9.97 6.77
CA THR A 120 -10.39 11.21 6.16
C THR A 120 -8.96 11.03 5.64
N ALA A 121 -8.51 11.96 4.79
CA ALA A 121 -7.11 12.03 4.34
C ALA A 121 -6.11 11.89 5.50
N ASP A 122 -6.39 12.55 6.62
CA ASP A 122 -5.53 12.61 7.81
C ASP A 122 -5.58 11.35 8.68
N SER A 123 -6.61 10.51 8.50
CA SER A 123 -6.79 9.27 9.27
C SER A 123 -6.06 8.07 8.67
N MET A 124 -5.38 8.27 7.54
CA MET A 124 -4.77 7.23 6.73
C MET A 124 -3.25 7.27 6.83
N VAL A 125 -2.70 6.11 7.15
CA VAL A 125 -1.27 5.85 7.15
C VAL A 125 -0.98 4.86 6.02
N PHE A 126 -0.08 5.24 5.13
CA PHE A 126 0.38 4.39 4.04
C PHE A 126 1.59 3.60 4.54
N ILE A 127 1.52 2.28 4.42
CA ILE A 127 2.67 1.41 4.67
C ILE A 127 3.34 1.15 3.32
N LEU A 128 4.50 1.76 3.12
CA LEU A 128 5.25 1.74 1.86
C LEU A 128 5.98 0.41 1.64
N ASP A 129 6.55 0.23 0.46
CA ASP A 129 7.28 -0.99 0.09
C ASP A 129 8.50 -1.27 0.97
N ASP A 130 9.12 -0.22 1.50
CA ASP A 130 10.27 -0.27 2.41
C ASP A 130 9.89 -0.37 3.90
N TYR A 131 8.60 -0.60 4.19
CA TYR A 131 7.99 -0.67 5.53
C TYR A 131 7.94 0.67 6.27
N SER A 132 8.27 1.79 5.61
CA SER A 132 8.07 3.10 6.21
C SER A 132 6.58 3.47 6.25
N GLU A 133 6.22 4.24 7.27
CA GLU A 133 4.90 4.83 7.40
C GLU A 133 4.95 6.24 6.83
N ASP A 134 3.98 6.59 6.00
CA ASP A 134 3.87 7.93 5.42
C ASP A 134 2.41 8.39 5.40
N SER A 135 2.18 9.70 5.38
CA SER A 135 0.85 10.29 5.48
C SER A 135 0.61 11.27 4.33
N ASN A 136 -0.31 10.89 3.43
CA ASN A 136 -0.93 11.77 2.42
C ASN A 136 0.05 12.65 1.61
N GLU A 137 1.28 12.18 1.41
CA GLU A 137 2.27 12.82 0.54
C GLU A 137 2.02 12.46 -0.93
N LYS A 138 2.86 13.02 -1.82
CA LYS A 138 2.92 12.59 -3.21
C LYS A 138 3.70 11.29 -3.27
N PHE A 139 3.15 10.29 -3.95
CA PHE A 139 3.78 8.97 -4.06
C PHE A 139 4.15 8.66 -5.51
N MET A 140 5.16 7.82 -5.65
CA MET A 140 5.36 7.02 -6.85
C MET A 140 4.57 5.72 -6.67
N ILE A 141 3.49 5.56 -7.42
CA ILE A 141 2.53 4.47 -7.28
C ILE A 141 2.73 3.53 -8.45
N SER A 142 3.26 2.33 -8.20
CA SER A 142 3.34 1.30 -9.23
C SER A 142 2.14 0.36 -9.16
N GLY A 143 1.68 -0.14 -10.29
CA GLY A 143 0.57 -1.09 -10.35
C GLY A 143 0.39 -1.64 -11.75
N LYS A 144 -0.34 -2.77 -11.85
CA LYS A 144 -0.72 -3.37 -13.13
C LYS A 144 -1.95 -2.66 -13.67
N LEU A 145 -1.89 -2.28 -14.94
CA LEU A 145 -3.06 -1.81 -15.68
C LEU A 145 -4.08 -2.94 -15.80
N LEU A 146 -5.32 -2.68 -15.40
CA LEU A 146 -6.47 -3.56 -15.58
C LEU A 146 -7.53 -2.85 -16.42
N PHE A 147 -7.87 -3.43 -17.57
CA PHE A 147 -8.90 -2.91 -18.46
C PHE A 147 -10.28 -3.48 -18.12
N ASP A 148 -11.27 -2.63 -17.84
CA ASP A 148 -12.62 -3.05 -17.44
C ASP A 148 -13.68 -2.96 -18.56
N GLY A 149 -13.25 -2.67 -19.80
CA GLY A 149 -14.14 -2.41 -20.94
C GLY A 149 -14.47 -0.94 -21.15
N SER A 150 -14.25 -0.08 -20.15
CA SER A 150 -14.47 1.36 -20.24
C SER A 150 -13.17 2.18 -20.15
N GLY A 151 -12.16 1.63 -19.50
CA GLY A 151 -10.85 2.23 -19.37
C GLY A 151 -9.92 1.41 -18.48
N TYR A 152 -8.80 2.02 -18.12
CA TYR A 152 -7.81 1.40 -17.26
C TYR A 152 -7.91 1.86 -15.81
N SER A 153 -7.61 0.92 -14.90
CA SER A 153 -7.32 1.18 -13.50
C SER A 153 -6.03 0.48 -13.08
N LEU A 154 -5.46 0.85 -11.94
CA LEU A 154 -4.30 0.15 -11.36
C LEU A 154 -4.74 -0.89 -10.33
N GLU A 155 -4.13 -2.08 -10.39
CA GLU A 155 -4.21 -3.13 -9.38
C GLU A 155 -2.82 -3.51 -8.86
N GLU A 156 -2.76 -4.30 -7.77
CA GLU A 156 -1.52 -4.81 -7.19
C GLU A 156 -0.53 -3.68 -6.89
N LEU A 157 -1.01 -2.68 -6.16
CA LEU A 157 -0.29 -1.43 -5.96
C LEU A 157 0.96 -1.62 -5.13
N THR A 158 1.99 -0.85 -5.46
CA THR A 158 3.20 -0.63 -4.66
C THR A 158 3.35 0.87 -4.42
N PHE A 159 3.53 1.27 -3.15
CA PHE A 159 3.74 2.67 -2.79
C PHE A 159 5.21 2.92 -2.50
N ILE A 160 5.77 3.89 -3.20
CA ILE A 160 7.16 4.31 -3.05
C ILE A 160 7.14 5.81 -2.76
N LYS A 161 7.98 6.26 -1.83
CA LYS A 161 8.12 7.68 -1.52
C LYS A 161 8.60 8.42 -2.78
N ALA A 162 7.92 9.50 -3.16
CA ALA A 162 8.43 10.34 -4.23
C ALA A 162 9.73 11.01 -3.76
N ALA A 163 10.75 11.02 -4.61
CA ALA A 163 11.99 11.72 -4.27
C ALA A 163 11.67 13.19 -3.98
N ALA A 164 12.08 13.68 -2.81
CA ALA A 164 11.97 15.10 -2.50
C ALA A 164 12.74 15.87 -3.57
N LYS A 165 12.04 16.74 -4.32
CA LYS A 165 12.73 17.72 -5.17
C LYS A 165 13.57 18.59 -4.23
N GLN A 166 14.89 18.45 -4.31
CA GLN A 166 15.85 19.37 -3.71
C GLN A 166 15.75 20.75 -4.36
#